data_AF-A0A5X3P9J2-F1
#
_entry.id   AF-A0A5X3P9J2-F1
#
_cell.length_a   1.000
_cell.length_b   1.000
_cell.length_c   1.000
_cell.angle_alpha   90.00
_cell.angle_beta   90.00
_cell.angle_gamma   90.00
#
_symmetry.space_group_name_H-M   'P 1'
#
loop_
_entity.id
_entity.type
_entity.pdbx_description
1 polymer ?
#
loop_
_entity_poly.entity_id
_entity_poly.type
_entity_poly.pdbx_seq_one_letter_code
_entity_poly.pdbx_strand_id
1 'polypeptide(L)'
;MFNSLHESGHYPTKSSLAGVRRIKLTKSEMGYLIVQLLAQLDGDNLLAVKLCLATGARWNEAAMLTSSQLLDDRVTFVKTKNGNNKTVPVSPELIASIRKGKNHILFPDVDYTTVRNTIKSIAPNLPNGQATHVLRHTFASHFIMNGGNILALQRILDHANILQTMVYAHFAPDYLTEAVRFNPIADELKMQ
;
A
#
# COMPACT_ATOMS: atom_id res chain seq x y z
N MET A 1 -0.92 9.24 4.74
CA MET A 1 -1.03 9.41 3.27
C MET A 1 -0.22 10.61 2.76
N PHE A 2 -0.60 11.87 3.04
CA PHE A 2 0.07 13.06 2.46
C PHE A 2 1.52 13.31 2.92
N ASN A 3 1.83 13.06 4.19
CA ASN A 3 3.16 13.35 4.75
C ASN A 3 4.23 12.35 4.27
N SER A 4 3.87 11.06 4.16
CA SER A 4 4.78 10.02 3.64
C SER A 4 5.17 10.25 2.17
N LEU A 5 4.35 10.96 1.38
CA LEU A 5 4.65 11.33 -0.01
C LEU A 5 5.74 12.42 -0.10
N HIS A 6 5.83 13.28 0.93
CA HIS A 6 6.85 14.33 1.03
C HIS A 6 8.18 13.79 1.57
N GLU A 7 8.11 12.84 2.51
CA GLU A 7 9.30 12.23 3.13
C GLU A 7 9.96 11.15 2.26
N SER A 8 9.26 10.58 1.27
CA SER A 8 9.79 9.52 0.37
C SER A 8 10.74 10.00 -0.75
N GLY A 9 11.25 11.24 -0.67
CA GLY A 9 12.40 11.71 -1.47
C GLY A 9 12.23 11.76 -3.00
N HIS A 10 11.00 11.85 -3.52
CA HIS A 10 10.75 11.92 -4.97
C HIS A 10 10.78 13.35 -5.57
N TYR A 11 11.33 14.34 -4.85
CA TYR A 11 11.59 15.69 -5.37
C TYR A 11 12.90 16.27 -4.85
N PRO A 12 13.80 16.77 -5.73
CA PRO A 12 14.89 17.64 -5.35
C PRO A 12 14.52 19.09 -5.71
N THR A 13 13.94 19.87 -4.80
CA THR A 13 14.05 21.35 -4.86
C THR A 13 13.75 22.01 -3.52
N LYS A 14 14.53 23.06 -3.24
CA LYS A 14 14.45 23.95 -2.09
C LYS A 14 13.04 24.57 -1.91
N SER A 15 12.60 24.55 -0.64
CA SER A 15 11.79 25.57 0.05
C SER A 15 10.29 25.75 -0.29
N SER A 16 9.45 25.68 0.75
CA SER A 16 8.34 26.61 1.07
C SER A 16 7.24 26.03 1.98
N LEU A 17 7.45 24.90 2.68
CA LEU A 17 6.45 24.31 3.60
C LEU A 17 6.84 24.38 5.08
N ALA A 18 7.62 25.38 5.48
CA ALA A 18 7.78 25.75 6.88
C ALA A 18 6.47 26.35 7.42
N GLY A 19 5.43 25.52 7.61
CA GLY A 19 4.14 25.97 8.12
C GLY A 19 2.92 25.14 7.77
N VAL A 20 3.01 24.14 6.87
CA VAL A 20 1.84 23.30 6.59
C VAL A 20 1.63 22.33 7.74
N ARG A 21 0.56 22.59 8.50
CA ARG A 21 0.07 21.78 9.62
C ARG A 21 0.01 20.32 9.17
N ARG A 22 0.77 19.44 9.84
CA ARG A 22 0.77 17.99 9.59
C ARG A 22 -0.67 17.48 9.73
N ILE A 23 -1.34 17.20 8.62
CA ILE A 23 -2.66 16.57 8.67
C ILE A 23 -2.44 15.11 9.03
N LYS A 24 -2.67 14.75 10.30
CA LYS A 24 -2.63 13.38 10.79
C LYS A 24 -4.02 12.79 10.56
N LEU A 25 -4.23 12.16 9.40
CA LEU A 25 -5.46 11.40 9.15
C LEU A 25 -5.53 10.23 10.15
N THR A 26 -6.67 10.11 10.81
CA THR A 26 -6.99 8.98 11.68
C THR A 26 -7.21 7.71 10.87
N LYS A 27 -7.11 6.54 11.53
CA LYS A 27 -7.42 5.24 10.93
C LYS A 27 -8.83 5.21 10.34
N SER A 28 -9.80 5.81 11.04
CA SER A 28 -11.20 5.89 10.62
C SER A 28 -11.39 6.76 9.37
N GLU A 29 -10.74 7.92 9.30
CA GLU A 29 -10.80 8.79 8.11
C GLU A 29 -10.17 8.11 6.89
N MET A 30 -9.01 7.46 7.04
CA MET A 30 -8.40 6.74 5.91
C MET A 30 -9.24 5.55 5.46
N GLY A 31 -9.82 4.80 6.39
CA GLY A 31 -10.77 3.72 6.07
C GLY A 31 -11.98 4.25 5.28
N TYR A 32 -12.52 5.39 5.68
CA TYR A 32 -13.64 6.03 4.98
C TYR A 32 -13.28 6.43 3.54
N LEU A 33 -12.12 7.04 3.32
CA LEU A 33 -11.67 7.42 1.97
C LEU A 33 -11.46 6.20 1.06
N ILE A 34 -10.98 5.07 1.60
CA ILE A 34 -10.86 3.81 0.85
C ILE A 34 -12.24 3.32 0.41
N VAL A 35 -13.22 3.32 1.32
CA VAL A 35 -14.59 2.89 1.01
C VAL A 35 -15.19 3.76 -0.09
N GLN A 36 -15.04 5.09 0.01
CA GLN A 36 -15.51 6.02 -1.02
C GLN A 36 -14.84 5.79 -2.38
N LEU A 37 -13.53 5.53 -2.39
CA LEU A 37 -12.79 5.26 -3.64
C LEU A 37 -13.28 3.98 -4.32
N LEU A 38 -13.42 2.89 -3.55
CA LEU A 38 -13.87 1.62 -4.08
C LEU A 38 -15.32 1.67 -4.57
N ALA A 39 -16.17 2.51 -3.97
CA ALA A 39 -17.56 2.68 -4.39
C ALA A 39 -17.74 3.46 -5.71
N GLN A 40 -16.73 4.25 -6.13
CA GLN A 40 -16.77 5.06 -7.34
C GLN A 40 -16.05 4.43 -8.54
N LEU A 41 -15.51 3.23 -8.38
CA LEU A 41 -14.81 2.51 -9.44
C LEU A 41 -15.50 1.19 -9.72
N ASP A 42 -15.42 0.74 -10.97
CA ASP A 42 -15.94 -0.53 -11.45
C ASP A 42 -14.91 -1.24 -12.35
N GLY A 43 -15.27 -2.43 -12.83
CA GLY A 43 -14.48 -3.20 -13.79
C GLY A 43 -13.00 -3.32 -13.44
N ASP A 44 -12.16 -3.10 -14.44
CA ASP A 44 -10.70 -3.21 -14.33
C ASP A 44 -10.09 -2.16 -13.42
N ASN A 45 -10.65 -0.96 -13.38
CA ASN A 45 -10.20 0.12 -12.50
C ASN A 45 -10.36 -0.29 -11.03
N LEU A 46 -11.52 -0.83 -10.66
CA LEU A 46 -11.79 -1.31 -9.30
C LEU A 46 -10.84 -2.46 -8.93
N LEU A 47 -10.69 -3.44 -9.80
CA LEU A 47 -9.87 -4.62 -9.53
C LEU A 47 -8.37 -4.27 -9.43
N ALA A 48 -7.86 -3.38 -10.29
CA ALA A 48 -6.49 -2.89 -10.23
C ALA A 48 -6.22 -2.08 -8.95
N VAL A 49 -7.18 -1.23 -8.53
CA VAL A 49 -7.08 -0.49 -7.26
C VAL A 49 -7.11 -1.44 -6.06
N LYS A 50 -8.00 -2.43 -6.04
CA LYS A 50 -8.03 -3.46 -4.98
C LYS A 50 -6.71 -4.21 -4.90
N LEU A 51 -6.12 -4.59 -6.04
CA LEU A 51 -4.82 -5.24 -6.09
C LEU A 51 -3.72 -4.35 -5.49
N CYS A 52 -3.68 -3.05 -5.85
CA CYS A 52 -2.72 -2.10 -5.26
C CYS A 52 -2.89 -1.98 -3.74
N LEU A 53 -4.14 -1.88 -3.27
CA LEU A 53 -4.46 -1.77 -1.84
C LEU A 53 -4.21 -3.08 -1.08
N ALA A 54 -4.19 -4.23 -1.74
CA ALA A 54 -3.87 -5.52 -1.14
C ALA A 54 -2.37 -5.82 -1.10
N THR A 55 -1.56 -5.20 -1.97
CA THR A 55 -0.16 -5.60 -2.18
C THR A 55 0.87 -4.49 -2.00
N GLY A 56 0.47 -3.22 -2.01
CA GLY A 56 1.43 -2.10 -2.05
C GLY A 56 2.18 -1.98 -3.39
N ALA A 57 1.68 -2.60 -4.45
CA ALA A 57 2.23 -2.46 -5.80
C ALA A 57 2.20 -1.00 -6.28
N ARG A 58 3.19 -0.63 -7.10
CA ARG A 58 3.09 0.63 -7.87
C ARG A 58 1.99 0.48 -8.91
N TRP A 59 1.33 1.58 -9.27
CA TRP A 59 0.23 1.54 -10.25
C TRP A 59 0.57 0.75 -11.52
N ASN A 60 1.69 1.06 -12.19
CA ASN A 60 2.07 0.37 -13.42
C ASN A 60 2.39 -1.12 -13.20
N GLU A 61 2.95 -1.50 -12.04
CA GLU A 61 3.22 -2.91 -11.72
C GLU A 61 1.91 -3.72 -11.63
N ALA A 62 0.84 -3.11 -11.11
CA ALA A 62 -0.48 -3.73 -10.99
C ALA A 62 -1.28 -3.66 -12.30
N ALA A 63 -1.34 -2.49 -12.94
CA ALA A 63 -2.13 -2.27 -14.16
C ALA A 63 -1.63 -3.09 -15.36
N MET A 64 -0.32 -3.40 -15.41
CA MET A 64 0.29 -4.22 -16.47
C MET A 64 0.43 -5.69 -16.08
N LEU A 65 -0.23 -6.15 -15.02
CA LEU A 65 -0.12 -7.52 -14.55
C LEU A 65 -0.68 -8.51 -15.60
N THR A 66 0.05 -9.60 -15.81
CA THR A 66 -0.35 -10.69 -16.70
C THR A 66 -0.75 -11.94 -15.93
N SER A 67 -1.48 -12.85 -16.56
CA SER A 67 -1.94 -14.08 -15.91
C SER A 67 -0.82 -15.00 -15.42
N SER A 68 0.33 -15.01 -16.08
CA SER A 68 1.50 -15.80 -15.67
C SER A 68 2.11 -15.34 -14.34
N GLN A 69 1.79 -14.11 -13.92
CA GLN A 69 2.23 -13.51 -12.67
C GLN A 69 1.24 -13.75 -11.52
N LEU A 70 0.09 -14.38 -11.80
CA LEU A 70 -1.02 -14.56 -10.88
C LEU A 70 -1.21 -16.04 -10.53
N LEU A 71 -0.77 -16.43 -9.34
CA LEU A 71 -1.02 -17.75 -8.77
C LEU A 71 -2.23 -17.69 -7.83
N ASP A 72 -2.72 -18.85 -7.38
CA ASP A 72 -3.99 -18.96 -6.66
C ASP A 72 -4.00 -18.26 -5.28
N ASP A 73 -2.83 -18.03 -4.68
CA ASP A 73 -2.67 -17.44 -3.35
C ASP A 73 -1.67 -16.26 -3.31
N ARG A 74 -1.13 -15.85 -4.47
CA ARG A 74 -0.06 -14.84 -4.54
C ARG A 74 0.10 -14.20 -5.91
N VAL A 75 0.67 -13.01 -5.91
CA VAL A 75 1.02 -12.23 -7.10
C VAL A 75 2.53 -12.04 -7.15
N THR A 76 3.14 -12.27 -8.31
CA THR A 76 4.57 -12.03 -8.53
C THR A 76 4.79 -10.84 -9.47
N PHE A 77 5.36 -9.76 -8.95
CA PHE A 77 5.73 -8.60 -9.75
C PHE A 77 7.16 -8.77 -10.26
N VAL A 78 7.33 -8.80 -11.58
CA VAL A 78 8.62 -9.01 -12.25
C VAL A 78 9.21 -7.69 -12.74
N LYS A 79 10.55 -7.64 -12.89
CA LYS A 79 11.27 -6.46 -13.41
C LYS A 79 10.86 -5.17 -12.70
N THR A 80 10.79 -5.21 -11.37
CA THR A 80 10.53 -4.00 -10.58
C THR A 80 11.64 -2.97 -10.81
N LYS A 81 11.42 -1.73 -10.35
CA LYS A 81 12.40 -0.63 -10.45
C LYS A 81 13.81 -0.99 -9.95
N ASN A 82 13.93 -1.99 -9.07
CA ASN A 82 15.20 -2.44 -8.48
C ASN A 82 15.77 -3.72 -9.12
N GLY A 83 15.14 -4.24 -10.19
CA GLY A 83 15.57 -5.47 -10.88
C GLY A 83 15.16 -6.76 -10.17
N ASN A 84 14.61 -6.70 -8.96
CA ASN A 84 14.19 -7.87 -8.20
C ASN A 84 12.74 -8.26 -8.52
N ASN A 85 12.48 -9.56 -8.53
CA ASN A 85 11.12 -10.09 -8.49
C ASN A 85 10.65 -10.07 -7.03
N LYS A 86 9.40 -9.64 -6.81
CA LYS A 86 8.77 -9.71 -5.49
C LYS A 86 7.45 -10.48 -5.59
N THR A 87 7.18 -11.33 -4.62
CA THR A 87 5.94 -12.10 -4.55
C THR A 87 5.20 -11.73 -3.27
N VAL A 88 3.95 -11.34 -3.42
CA VAL A 88 3.09 -10.89 -2.30
C VAL A 88 1.91 -11.86 -2.19
N PRO A 89 1.67 -12.48 -1.01
CA PRO A 89 0.47 -13.28 -0.78
C PRO A 89 -0.78 -12.42 -0.89
N VAL A 90 -1.83 -12.98 -1.50
CA VAL A 90 -3.11 -12.31 -1.74
C VAL A 90 -4.23 -13.32 -1.53
N SER A 91 -5.38 -12.86 -1.06
CA SER A 91 -6.50 -13.76 -0.80
C SER A 91 -7.00 -14.44 -2.10
N PRO A 92 -7.33 -15.74 -2.07
CA PRO A 92 -7.84 -16.45 -3.25
C PRO A 92 -9.09 -15.81 -3.86
N GLU A 93 -9.92 -15.15 -3.05
CA GLU A 93 -11.13 -14.47 -3.52
C GLU A 93 -10.78 -13.27 -4.41
N LEU A 94 -9.77 -12.48 -4.05
CA LEU A 94 -9.30 -11.39 -4.89
C LEU A 94 -8.71 -11.93 -6.19
N ILE A 95 -7.89 -12.99 -6.12
CA ILE A 95 -7.33 -13.66 -7.30
C ILE A 95 -8.43 -14.14 -8.25
N ALA A 96 -9.44 -14.85 -7.72
CA ALA A 96 -10.56 -15.35 -8.50
C ALA A 96 -11.34 -14.21 -9.17
N SER A 97 -11.56 -13.09 -8.46
CA SER A 97 -12.23 -11.91 -9.02
C SER A 97 -11.45 -11.27 -10.17
N ILE A 98 -10.12 -11.27 -10.11
CA ILE A 98 -9.25 -10.72 -11.15
C ILE A 98 -9.20 -11.66 -12.37
N ARG A 99 -9.09 -12.97 -12.14
CA ARG A 99 -8.93 -13.97 -13.22
C ARG A 99 -10.23 -14.20 -14.00
N LYS A 100 -11.40 -13.92 -13.42
CA LYS A 100 -12.71 -14.22 -14.01
C LYS A 100 -12.84 -13.68 -15.44
N GLY A 101 -12.89 -14.59 -16.42
CA GLY A 101 -13.07 -14.27 -17.83
C GLY A 101 -11.83 -13.70 -18.53
N LYS A 102 -10.63 -13.79 -17.93
CA LYS A 102 -9.40 -13.19 -18.47
C LYS A 102 -8.33 -14.24 -18.78
N ASN A 103 -7.63 -14.04 -19.90
CA ASN A 103 -6.62 -14.98 -20.39
C ASN A 103 -5.18 -14.50 -20.14
N HIS A 104 -4.73 -13.45 -20.83
CA HIS A 104 -3.32 -13.03 -20.77
C HIS A 104 -3.13 -11.69 -20.04
N ILE A 105 -3.78 -10.63 -20.53
CA ILE A 105 -3.79 -9.31 -19.87
C ILE A 105 -4.90 -9.32 -18.82
N LEU A 106 -4.56 -8.98 -17.57
CA LEU A 106 -5.52 -9.04 -16.47
C LEU A 106 -6.34 -7.76 -16.33
N PHE A 107 -5.94 -6.65 -16.92
CA PHE A 107 -6.68 -5.38 -16.85
C PHE A 107 -6.67 -4.66 -18.22
N PRO A 108 -7.24 -5.25 -19.29
CA PRO A 108 -7.25 -4.65 -20.63
C PRO A 108 -7.96 -3.29 -20.70
N ASP A 109 -8.97 -3.05 -19.86
CA ASP A 109 -9.83 -1.87 -19.90
C ASP A 109 -9.48 -0.86 -18.78
N VAL A 110 -8.30 -0.99 -18.16
CA VAL A 110 -7.88 -0.08 -17.08
C VAL A 110 -7.55 1.31 -17.63
N ASP A 111 -8.13 2.34 -17.01
CA ASP A 111 -7.87 3.73 -17.32
C ASP A 111 -7.32 4.48 -16.10
N TYR A 112 -6.02 4.79 -16.17
CA TYR A 112 -5.35 5.58 -15.15
C TYR A 112 -5.98 6.97 -14.96
N THR A 113 -6.51 7.59 -16.03
CA THR A 113 -7.09 8.94 -15.97
C THR A 113 -8.32 8.95 -15.10
N THR A 114 -9.23 7.99 -15.32
CA THR A 114 -10.41 7.75 -14.47
C THR A 114 -9.99 7.55 -13.02
N VAL A 115 -9.10 6.59 -12.73
CA VAL A 115 -8.66 6.32 -11.35
C VAL A 115 -8.02 7.54 -10.69
N ARG A 116 -7.17 8.27 -11.40
CA ARG A 116 -6.54 9.50 -10.91
C ARG A 116 -7.57 10.57 -10.58
N ASN A 117 -8.56 10.77 -11.45
CA ASN A 117 -9.59 11.79 -11.27
C ASN A 117 -10.50 11.44 -10.10
N THR A 118 -10.87 10.17 -9.92
CA THR A 118 -11.61 9.69 -8.75
C THR A 118 -10.81 9.86 -7.46
N ILE A 119 -9.52 9.56 -7.46
CA ILE A 119 -8.65 9.83 -6.30
C ILE A 119 -8.63 11.33 -5.99
N LYS A 120 -8.50 12.20 -7.01
CA LYS A 120 -8.48 13.65 -6.82
C LYS A 120 -9.81 14.23 -6.35
N SER A 121 -10.96 13.65 -6.74
CA SER A 121 -12.27 14.12 -6.25
C SER A 121 -12.44 13.84 -4.75
N ILE A 122 -11.89 12.71 -4.27
CA ILE A 122 -11.93 12.30 -2.86
C ILE A 122 -10.83 12.99 -2.04
N ALA A 123 -9.67 13.21 -2.65
CA ALA A 123 -8.49 13.80 -2.03
C ALA A 123 -7.97 15.01 -2.84
N PRO A 124 -8.67 16.16 -2.83
CA PRO A 124 -8.35 17.31 -3.67
C PRO A 124 -6.99 17.94 -3.36
N ASN A 125 -6.49 17.78 -2.14
CA ASN A 125 -5.19 18.29 -1.71
C ASN A 125 -4.01 17.36 -2.08
N LEU A 126 -4.25 16.32 -2.89
CA LEU A 126 -3.19 15.41 -3.32
C LEU A 126 -2.22 16.09 -4.29
N PRO A 127 -0.91 16.12 -3.97
CA PRO A 127 0.08 16.71 -4.87
C PRO A 127 0.04 16.07 -6.25
N ASN A 128 0.32 16.88 -7.27
CA ASN A 128 0.39 16.38 -8.64
C ASN A 128 1.43 15.27 -8.77
N GLY A 129 1.13 14.26 -9.58
CA GLY A 129 1.99 13.10 -9.81
C GLY A 129 1.93 12.01 -8.73
N GLN A 130 1.25 12.23 -7.60
CA GLN A 130 1.23 11.27 -6.50
C GLN A 130 0.10 10.24 -6.54
N ALA A 131 -0.86 10.38 -7.46
CA ALA A 131 -1.98 9.44 -7.58
C ALA A 131 -1.52 7.99 -7.82
N THR A 132 -0.41 7.78 -8.54
CA THR A 132 0.18 6.45 -8.79
C THR A 132 0.81 5.80 -7.55
N HIS A 133 1.11 6.58 -6.52
CA HIS A 133 1.75 6.09 -5.28
C HIS A 133 0.81 6.11 -4.10
N VAL A 134 -0.28 6.86 -4.19
CA VAL A 134 -1.18 7.05 -3.07
C VAL A 134 -1.74 5.72 -2.55
N LEU A 135 -2.08 4.78 -3.44
CA LEU A 135 -2.57 3.45 -3.07
C LEU A 135 -1.52 2.62 -2.31
N ARG A 136 -0.26 2.69 -2.75
CA ARG A 136 0.87 2.04 -2.07
C ARG A 136 1.09 2.61 -0.67
N HIS A 137 1.05 3.94 -0.54
CA HIS A 137 1.17 4.58 0.78
C HIS A 137 -0.03 4.27 1.67
N THR A 138 -1.24 4.15 1.11
CA THR A 138 -2.43 3.72 1.84
C THR A 138 -2.27 2.32 2.38
N PHE A 139 -1.88 1.35 1.53
CA PHE A 139 -1.57 -0.02 1.96
C PHE A 139 -0.55 -0.02 3.09
N ALA A 140 0.61 0.64 2.89
CA ALA A 140 1.70 0.66 3.86
C ALA A 140 1.30 1.29 5.21
N SER A 141 0.54 2.39 5.16
CA SER A 141 0.04 3.05 6.38
C SER A 141 -0.93 2.13 7.12
N HIS A 142 -1.92 1.55 6.42
CA HIS A 142 -2.89 0.62 7.02
C HIS A 142 -2.24 -0.64 7.57
N PHE A 143 -1.25 -1.19 6.86
CA PHE A 143 -0.51 -2.36 7.28
C PHE A 143 0.14 -2.14 8.65
N ILE A 144 0.84 -1.01 8.84
CA ILE A 144 1.48 -0.67 10.11
C ILE A 144 0.45 -0.28 11.18
N MET A 145 -0.59 0.48 10.84
CA MET A 145 -1.70 0.81 11.75
C MET A 145 -2.44 -0.42 12.29
N ASN A 146 -2.39 -1.53 11.56
CA ASN A 146 -3.01 -2.80 11.93
C ASN A 146 -2.05 -3.73 12.68
N GLY A 147 -0.88 -3.24 13.10
CA GLY A 147 0.07 -4.04 13.86
C GLY A 147 1.10 -4.80 12.99
N GLY A 148 1.15 -4.50 11.69
CA GLY A 148 2.05 -5.19 10.77
C GLY A 148 3.53 -4.96 11.09
N ASN A 149 4.35 -5.99 10.88
CA ASN A 149 5.80 -5.92 11.10
C ASN A 149 6.49 -5.06 10.02
N ILE A 150 7.26 -4.05 10.44
CA ILE A 150 7.92 -3.10 9.52
C ILE A 150 8.93 -3.76 8.56
N LEU A 151 9.60 -4.84 8.97
CA LEU A 151 10.52 -5.62 8.12
C LEU A 151 9.74 -6.43 7.07
N ALA A 152 8.56 -6.96 7.44
CA ALA A 152 7.67 -7.58 6.47
C ALA A 152 7.19 -6.56 5.43
N LEU A 153 6.81 -5.35 5.87
CA LEU A 153 6.43 -4.27 4.96
C LEU A 153 7.57 -3.88 4.02
N GLN A 154 8.81 -3.79 4.51
CA GLN A 154 9.99 -3.51 3.68
C GLN A 154 10.10 -4.52 2.53
N ARG A 155 9.93 -5.81 2.83
CA ARG A 155 9.98 -6.90 1.83
C ARG A 155 8.82 -6.85 0.85
N ILE A 156 7.59 -6.61 1.33
CA ILE A 156 6.39 -6.47 0.50
C ILE A 156 6.53 -5.31 -0.49
N LEU A 157 7.06 -4.17 -0.02
CA LEU A 157 7.25 -2.98 -0.84
C LEU A 157 8.48 -3.07 -1.76
N ASP A 158 9.36 -4.05 -1.55
CA ASP A 158 10.68 -4.17 -2.20
C ASP A 158 11.52 -2.89 -2.00
N HIS A 159 11.68 -2.50 -0.74
CA HIS A 159 12.57 -1.40 -0.35
C HIS A 159 13.97 -1.93 -0.05
N ALA A 160 14.95 -1.47 -0.83
CA ALA A 160 16.36 -1.85 -0.66
C ALA A 160 16.92 -1.40 0.70
N ASN A 161 16.44 -0.25 1.20
CA ASN A 161 16.87 0.29 2.49
C ASN A 161 15.67 0.43 3.43
N ILE A 162 15.80 -0.06 4.67
CA ILE A 162 14.78 0.04 5.71
C ILE A 162 14.36 1.49 5.97
N LEU A 163 15.25 2.47 5.81
CA LEU A 163 14.94 3.89 5.97
C LEU A 163 13.81 4.36 5.04
N GLN A 164 13.67 3.74 3.85
CA GLN A 164 12.55 4.03 2.94
C GLN A 164 11.19 3.59 3.52
N THR A 165 11.19 2.55 4.36
CA THR A 165 9.99 2.02 5.03
C THR A 165 9.74 2.73 6.36
N MET A 166 10.78 3.26 7.02
CA MET A 166 10.65 3.93 8.31
C MET A 166 9.73 5.17 8.28
N VAL A 167 9.47 5.75 7.10
CA VAL A 167 8.47 6.81 6.92
C VAL A 167 7.05 6.39 7.36
N TYR A 168 6.78 5.08 7.52
CA TYR A 168 5.49 4.57 8.03
C TYR A 168 5.53 4.20 9.51
N ALA A 169 6.69 4.19 10.17
CA ALA A 169 6.84 3.70 11.54
C ALA A 169 6.00 4.48 12.55
N HIS A 170 5.76 5.78 12.30
CA HIS A 170 4.92 6.63 13.15
C HIS A 170 3.42 6.24 13.15
N PHE A 171 3.01 5.31 12.28
CA PHE A 171 1.67 4.73 12.28
C PHE A 171 1.55 3.49 13.16
N ALA A 172 2.65 2.99 13.71
CA ALA A 172 2.64 1.81 14.55
C ALA A 172 1.78 2.07 15.80
N PRO A 173 0.99 1.09 16.26
CA PRO A 173 0.43 1.15 17.59
C PRO A 173 1.54 1.19 18.64
N ASP A 174 1.21 1.61 19.85
CA ASP A 174 2.16 1.58 20.96
C ASP A 174 2.42 0.12 21.37
N TYR A 175 3.69 -0.29 21.30
CA TYR A 175 4.15 -1.64 21.63
C TYR A 175 4.94 -1.70 22.93
N LEU A 176 5.04 -0.61 23.72
CA LEU A 176 5.84 -0.63 24.95
C LEU A 176 5.41 -1.75 25.92
N THR A 177 4.12 -2.08 25.94
CA THR A 177 3.58 -3.17 26.76
C THR A 177 3.96 -4.56 26.25
N GLU A 178 4.35 -4.70 24.98
CA GLU A 178 4.82 -5.98 24.43
C GLU A 178 6.14 -6.45 25.07
N ALA A 179 6.92 -5.54 25.67
CA ALA A 179 8.10 -5.91 26.45
C ALA A 179 7.75 -6.86 27.61
N VAL A 180 6.55 -6.74 28.19
CA VAL A 180 6.07 -7.67 29.23
C VAL A 180 5.74 -9.05 28.65
N ARG A 181 5.30 -9.11 27.39
CA ARG A 181 4.91 -10.35 26.72
C ARG A 181 6.08 -11.11 26.11
N PHE A 182 7.08 -10.40 25.57
CA PHE A 182 8.16 -10.97 24.77
C PHE A 182 9.53 -10.97 25.47
N ASN A 183 9.61 -10.55 26.74
CA ASN A 183 10.82 -10.75 27.52
C ASN A 183 11.09 -12.25 27.78
N PRO A 184 12.35 -12.65 27.98
CA PRO A 184 12.72 -14.07 28.09
C PRO A 184 12.18 -14.81 29.32
N ILE A 185 11.63 -14.10 30.31
CA ILE A 185 11.09 -14.72 31.55
C ILE A 185 9.55 -14.75 31.59
N ALA A 186 8.88 -14.28 30.53
CA ALA A 186 7.43 -14.13 30.51
C ALA A 186 6.66 -15.46 30.66
N ASP A 187 7.23 -16.58 30.21
CA ASP A 187 6.60 -17.89 30.31
C ASP A 187 6.83 -18.56 31.67
N GLU A 188 7.97 -18.29 32.32
CA GLU A 188 8.26 -18.75 33.68
C GLU A 188 7.26 -18.16 34.69
N LEU A 189 6.93 -16.87 34.54
CA LEU A 189 6.02 -16.15 35.44
C LEU A 189 4.54 -16.57 35.30
N LYS A 190 4.15 -17.30 34.24
CA LYS A 190 2.78 -17.80 34.04
C LYS A 190 2.52 -19.17 34.69
N MET A 191 3.57 -19.87 35.10
CA MET A 191 3.48 -21.22 35.67
C MET A 191 3.41 -21.22 37.22
N GLN A 192 3.40 -20.04 37.84
CA GLN A 192 3.19 -19.83 39.28
C GLN A 192 1.74 -19.40 39.54
#